data_AF-A0A0T5XB25-F1
#
_entry.id   AF-A0A0T5XB25-F1
#
_cell.length_a   1.000
_cell.length_b   1.000
_cell.length_c   1.000
_cell.angle_alpha   90.00
_cell.angle_beta   90.00
_cell.angle_gamma   90.00
#
_symmetry.space_group_name_H-M   'P 1'
#
loop_
_entity.id
_entity.type
_entity.pdbx_description
1 polymer ?
#
loop_
_entity_poly.entity_id
_entity_poly.type
_entity_poly.pdbx_seq_one_letter_code
_entity_poly.pdbx_strand_id
1 'polypeptide(L)'
;MKLKVIALTACCFILFFFMGDAEAKNIKMAAIFQTPIEEPWDGAVHQGCIEASNELNVPYEFTEKVGAAGFKRVLREYAERGCDY
;
A
#
# COMPACT_ATOMS: atom_id res chain seq x y z
N MET A 1 18.37 43.49 20.00
CA MET A 1 17.09 42.77 19.87
C MET A 1 16.73 42.39 18.43
N LYS A 2 16.96 43.24 17.41
CA LYS A 2 16.58 42.96 16.01
C LYS A 2 17.29 41.74 15.37
N LEU A 3 18.55 41.46 15.74
CA LEU A 3 19.34 40.36 15.16
C LEU A 3 18.89 38.95 15.61
N LYS A 4 18.43 38.80 16.87
CA LYS A 4 17.92 37.51 17.41
C LYS A 4 16.57 37.13 16.81
N VAL A 5 15.73 38.13 16.50
CA VAL A 5 14.41 37.92 15.90
C VAL A 5 14.54 37.45 14.45
N ILE A 6 15.47 38.02 13.68
CA ILE A 6 15.75 37.62 12.29
C ILE A 6 16.33 36.20 12.22
N ALA A 7 17.22 35.84 13.16
CA ALA A 7 17.76 34.48 13.22
C ALA A 7 16.69 33.43 13.56
N LEU A 8 15.74 33.77 14.45
CA LEU A 8 14.66 32.87 14.86
C LEU A 8 13.62 32.66 13.73
N THR A 9 13.26 33.71 12.99
CA THR A 9 12.35 33.59 11.84
C THR A 9 13.01 32.93 10.63
N ALA A 10 14.31 33.16 10.39
CA ALA A 10 15.07 32.44 9.37
C ALA A 10 15.17 30.93 9.69
N CYS A 11 15.34 30.57 10.97
CA CYS A 11 15.37 29.18 11.39
C CYS A 11 14.00 28.49 11.23
N CYS A 12 12.89 29.17 11.55
CA CYS A 12 11.54 28.66 11.30
C CYS A 12 11.23 28.49 9.81
N PHE A 13 11.69 29.38 8.92
CA PHE A 13 11.49 29.24 7.48
C PHE A 13 12.25 28.05 6.88
N ILE A 14 13.44 27.73 7.39
CA ILE A 14 14.22 26.57 6.97
C ILE A 14 13.54 25.27 7.42
N LEU A 15 12.94 25.24 8.62
CA LEU A 15 12.19 24.08 9.12
C LEU A 15 10.93 23.78 8.30
N PHE A 16 10.24 24.81 7.78
CA PHE A 16 9.08 24.62 6.90
C PHE A 16 9.47 24.15 5.49
N PHE A 17 10.63 24.55 4.97
CA PHE A 17 11.09 24.11 3.65
C PHE A 17 11.59 22.66 3.60
N PHE A 18 11.98 22.09 4.76
CA PHE A 18 12.40 20.69 4.88
C PHE A 18 11.26 19.72 5.21
N MET A 19 10.04 20.23 5.45
CA MET A 19 8.86 19.38 5.57
C MET A 19 8.36 19.06 4.16
N GLY A 20 9.11 18.21 3.44
CA GLY A 20 8.67 17.69 2.15
C GLY A 20 7.32 16.97 2.32
N ASP A 21 6.41 17.18 1.36
CA ASP A 21 5.16 16.43 1.26
C ASP A 21 5.51 14.93 1.14
N ALA A 22 5.40 14.20 2.24
CA ALA A 22 5.31 12.76 2.20
C ALA A 22 3.91 12.43 1.68
N GLU A 23 3.73 12.44 0.36
CA GLU A 23 2.50 12.00 -0.27
C GLU A 23 2.27 10.54 0.15
N ALA A 24 1.33 10.33 1.07
CA ALA A 24 0.89 9.01 1.47
C ALA A 24 0.17 8.39 0.27
N LYS A 25 0.93 7.73 -0.61
CA LYS A 25 0.38 7.00 -1.75
C LYS A 25 -0.65 6.02 -1.21
N ASN A 26 -1.88 6.11 -1.70
CA ASN A 26 -2.97 5.24 -1.28
C ASN A 26 -2.76 3.85 -1.90
N ILE A 27 -1.94 3.05 -1.23
CA ILE A 27 -1.52 1.72 -1.69
C ILE A 27 -2.70 0.76 -1.60
N LYS A 28 -2.94 -0.02 -2.67
CA LYS A 28 -3.91 -1.13 -2.68
C LYS A 28 -3.22 -2.46 -2.96
N MET A 29 -3.62 -3.51 -2.23
CA MET A 29 -3.07 -4.86 -2.32
C MET A 29 -4.08 -5.85 -2.90
N ALA A 30 -3.65 -6.76 -3.76
CA ALA A 30 -4.46 -7.85 -4.28
C ALA A 30 -3.73 -9.20 -4.24
N ALA A 31 -4.45 -10.27 -3.90
CA ALA A 31 -3.95 -11.64 -3.98
C ALA A 31 -4.68 -12.47 -5.04
N ILE A 32 -3.95 -13.33 -5.75
CA ILE A 32 -4.49 -14.25 -6.76
C ILE A 32 -4.13 -15.68 -6.35
N PHE A 33 -5.13 -16.46 -5.98
CA PHE A 33 -4.98 -17.85 -5.55
C PHE A 33 -5.40 -18.81 -6.67
N GLN A 34 -4.59 -19.85 -6.88
CA GLN A 34 -4.88 -20.85 -7.90
C GLN A 34 -5.91 -21.87 -7.40
N THR A 35 -5.87 -22.20 -6.11
CA THR A 35 -6.81 -23.10 -5.44
C THR A 35 -7.70 -22.32 -4.47
N PRO A 36 -8.68 -22.96 -3.82
CA PRO A 36 -9.53 -22.30 -2.84
C PRO A 36 -8.74 -21.90 -1.58
N ILE A 37 -9.07 -20.76 -0.99
CA ILE A 37 -8.40 -20.29 0.25
C ILE A 37 -8.66 -21.18 1.46
N GLU A 38 -9.60 -22.14 1.39
CA GLU A 38 -9.80 -23.15 2.42
C GLU A 38 -8.66 -24.19 2.46
N GLU A 39 -7.81 -24.27 1.43
CA GLU A 39 -6.63 -25.12 1.46
C GLU A 39 -5.59 -24.57 2.46
N PRO A 40 -4.83 -25.45 3.15
CA PRO A 40 -3.98 -25.02 4.26
C PRO A 40 -2.94 -23.95 3.90
N TRP A 41 -2.36 -24.02 2.71
CA TRP A 41 -1.32 -23.09 2.27
C TRP A 41 -1.92 -21.75 1.83
N ASP A 42 -2.89 -21.76 0.93
CA ASP A 42 -3.52 -20.54 0.42
C ASP A 42 -4.27 -19.80 1.54
N GLY A 43 -4.89 -20.53 2.47
CA GLY A 43 -5.52 -19.97 3.66
C GLY A 43 -4.55 -19.27 4.60
N ALA A 44 -3.35 -19.83 4.80
CA ALA A 44 -2.32 -19.18 5.62
C ALA A 44 -1.84 -17.86 5.00
N VAL A 45 -1.62 -17.83 3.68
CA VAL A 45 -1.25 -16.61 2.95
C VAL A 45 -2.38 -15.58 3.02
N HIS A 46 -3.63 -16.00 2.83
CA HIS A 46 -4.80 -15.13 2.90
C HIS A 46 -4.93 -14.46 4.28
N GLN A 47 -4.72 -15.20 5.37
CA GLN A 47 -4.73 -14.62 6.73
C GLN A 47 -3.61 -13.61 6.92
N GLY A 48 -2.39 -13.91 6.45
CA GLY A 48 -1.28 -12.95 6.50
C GLY A 48 -1.56 -11.65 5.72
N CYS A 49 -2.23 -11.75 4.56
CA CYS A 49 -2.67 -10.58 3.81
C CYS A 49 -3.73 -9.76 4.56
N ILE A 50 -4.67 -10.40 5.27
CA ILE A 50 -5.66 -9.70 6.11
C ILE A 50 -4.94 -8.97 7.27
N GLU A 51 -4.02 -9.65 7.96
CA GLU A 51 -3.24 -9.04 9.04
C GLU A 51 -2.46 -7.81 8.54
N ALA A 52 -1.73 -7.94 7.43
CA ALA A 52 -0.99 -6.84 6.83
C ALA A 52 -1.91 -5.69 6.36
N SER A 53 -3.07 -6.01 5.79
CA SER A 53 -4.08 -5.01 5.39
C SER A 53 -4.54 -4.18 6.58
N ASN A 54 -4.80 -4.84 7.72
CA ASN A 54 -5.24 -4.18 8.95
C ASN A 54 -4.11 -3.36 9.60
N GLU A 55 -2.89 -3.89 9.68
CA GLU A 55 -1.74 -3.21 10.30
C GLU A 55 -1.31 -1.97 9.52
N LEU A 56 -1.30 -2.06 8.19
CA LEU A 56 -0.85 -0.98 7.31
C LEU A 56 -1.99 -0.07 6.87
N ASN A 57 -3.25 -0.41 7.21
CA ASN A 57 -4.46 0.27 6.77
C ASN A 57 -4.52 0.45 5.24
N VAL A 58 -4.20 -0.63 4.51
CA VAL A 58 -4.21 -0.69 3.05
C VAL A 58 -5.39 -1.54 2.56
N PRO A 59 -6.17 -1.09 1.56
CA PRO A 59 -7.25 -1.91 0.99
C PRO A 59 -6.70 -3.22 0.41
N TYR A 60 -7.37 -4.32 0.74
CA TYR A 60 -7.02 -5.66 0.28
C TYR A 60 -8.19 -6.32 -0.45
N GLU A 61 -7.90 -6.93 -1.59
CA GLU A 61 -8.83 -7.74 -2.36
C GLU A 61 -8.19 -9.08 -2.76
N PHE A 62 -9.01 -10.08 -3.07
CA PHE A 62 -8.47 -11.34 -3.59
C PHE A 62 -9.42 -12.01 -4.58
N THR A 63 -8.85 -12.86 -5.43
CA THR A 63 -9.57 -13.80 -6.28
C THR A 63 -8.95 -15.17 -6.12
N GLU A 64 -9.79 -16.20 -6.00
CA GLU A 64 -9.36 -17.60 -5.93
C GLU A 64 -9.81 -18.39 -7.16
N LYS A 65 -9.35 -19.64 -7.27
CA LYS A 65 -9.68 -20.56 -8.38
C LYS A 65 -9.24 -20.02 -9.74
N VAL A 66 -8.13 -19.29 -9.79
CA VAL A 66 -7.56 -18.75 -11.04
C VAL A 66 -6.58 -19.76 -11.64
N GLY A 67 -7.02 -20.49 -12.67
CA GLY A 67 -6.13 -21.38 -13.42
C GLY A 67 -5.03 -20.64 -14.18
N ALA A 68 -3.94 -21.35 -14.51
CA ALA A 68 -2.73 -20.78 -15.13
C ALA A 68 -3.00 -19.94 -16.40
N ALA A 69 -3.95 -20.35 -17.24
CA ALA A 69 -4.33 -19.62 -18.45
C ALA A 69 -5.01 -18.26 -18.14
N GLY A 70 -5.72 -18.17 -17.02
CA GLY A 70 -6.43 -16.97 -16.58
C GLY A 70 -5.59 -15.99 -15.77
N PHE A 71 -4.43 -16.42 -15.27
CA PHE A 71 -3.62 -15.63 -14.33
C PHE A 71 -3.25 -14.25 -14.87
N LYS A 72 -2.73 -14.19 -16.11
CA LYS A 72 -2.32 -12.91 -16.73
C LYS A 72 -3.49 -11.94 -16.94
N ARG A 73 -4.69 -12.46 -17.18
CA ARG A 73 -5.89 -11.64 -17.33
C ARG A 73 -6.28 -11.03 -15.98
N VAL A 74 -6.40 -11.85 -14.94
CA VAL A 74 -6.77 -11.39 -13.60
C VAL A 74 -5.73 -10.42 -13.03
N LEU A 75 -4.44 -10.68 -13.23
CA LEU A 75 -3.37 -9.76 -12.85
C LEU A 75 -3.52 -8.38 -13.52
N ARG A 76 -3.88 -8.37 -14.81
CA ARG A 76 -4.13 -7.11 -15.55
C ARG A 76 -5.36 -6.38 -15.02
N GLU A 77 -6.44 -7.10 -14.74
CA GLU A 77 -7.66 -6.52 -14.16
C GLU A 77 -7.37 -5.83 -12.82
N TYR A 78 -6.55 -6.43 -11.96
CA TYR A 78 -6.11 -5.77 -10.71
C TYR A 78 -5.24 -4.54 -10.97
N ALA A 79 -4.28 -4.62 -11.90
CA ALA A 79 -3.44 -3.48 -12.26
C ALA A 79 -4.27 -2.30 -12.81
N GLU A 80 -5.26 -2.57 -13.66
CA GLU A 80 -6.18 -1.56 -14.23
C GLU A 80 -7.08 -0.91 -13.16
N ARG A 81 -7.37 -1.64 -12.07
CA ARG A 81 -8.11 -1.13 -10.90
C ARG A 81 -7.23 -0.37 -9.90
N GLY A 82 -5.94 -0.24 -10.19
CA GLY A 82 -4.98 0.49 -9.37
C GLY A 82 -4.53 -0.28 -8.13
N CYS A 83 -4.49 -1.62 -8.19
CA CYS A 83 -3.73 -2.40 -7.21
C CYS A 83 -2.24 -2.23 -7.47
N ASP A 84 -1.50 -1.82 -6.44
CA ASP A 84 -0.06 -1.56 -6.49
C ASP A 84 0.77 -2.80 -6.17
N TYR A 85 0.22 -3.73 -5.39
CA TYR A 85 0.87 -4.95 -4.91
C TYR A 85 -0.03 -6.17 -5.05
#